data_AF-A0AAW2RI40-F1
#
_entry.id   AF-A0AAW2RI40-F1
#
_cell.length_a   1.000
_cell.length_b   1.000
_cell.length_c   1.000
_cell.angle_alpha   90.00
_cell.angle_beta   90.00
_cell.angle_gamma   90.00
#
_symmetry.space_group_name_H-M   'P 1'
#
loop_
_entity.id
_entity.type
_entity.pdbx_description
1 polymer ?
#
loop_
_entity_poly.entity_id
_entity_poly.type
_entity_poly.pdbx_seq_one_letter_code
_entity_poly.pdbx_strand_id
1 'polypeptide(L)'
;MAPIDPHSYTDSTHPLTTHVSLSFYFDFASTILSSAVLSLAAPYSGVFTLDSRSLSISDVLDLATLTPLPFTLQPTSPDAILGQSLTVTLSNHSQLLVIFKTAPSSSALQWLSPPQTFNKSFPFVYTQCQAIHARSIFPCQDTPAARIKYAAKLNIPHYLSAVMGAKHVGRRDPVPRECRGACDDSLWCGEGRVVEEFVMEQPIPPYLFAFAVGELGFREVGPRTKIYSEAVGERTQEWCFWPPQ
;
A
#
# COMPACT_ATOMS: atom_id res chain seq x y z
N MET A 1 -13.13 12.00 -23.80
CA MET A 1 -12.79 11.17 -22.61
C MET A 1 -13.65 11.66 -21.47
N ALA A 2 -14.52 10.80 -20.94
CA ALA A 2 -15.42 11.17 -19.85
C ALA A 2 -14.84 10.60 -18.54
N PRO A 3 -14.54 11.45 -17.54
CA PRO A 3 -14.14 10.96 -16.22
C PRO A 3 -15.27 10.12 -15.62
N ILE A 4 -14.94 8.92 -15.11
CA ILE A 4 -15.90 8.06 -14.39
C ILE A 4 -16.36 8.77 -13.10
N ASP A 5 -15.45 9.51 -12.49
CA ASP A 5 -15.56 10.10 -11.17
C ASP A 5 -14.82 11.45 -11.17
N PRO A 6 -15.45 12.55 -10.74
CA PRO A 6 -14.80 13.86 -10.69
C PRO A 6 -13.59 13.92 -9.74
N HIS A 7 -13.44 12.96 -8.82
CA HIS A 7 -12.32 12.91 -7.88
C HIS A 7 -11.19 11.97 -8.30
N SER A 8 -11.15 11.52 -9.55
CA SER A 8 -10.10 10.63 -10.06
C SER A 8 -9.72 10.98 -11.49
N TYR A 9 -8.44 10.83 -11.82
CA TYR A 9 -7.93 10.88 -13.20
C TYR A 9 -8.22 9.60 -13.99
N THR A 10 -8.97 8.65 -13.42
CA THR A 10 -9.38 7.41 -14.08
C THR A 10 -10.30 7.70 -15.27
N ASP A 11 -9.88 7.22 -16.44
CA ASP A 11 -10.67 7.29 -17.67
C ASP A 11 -11.60 6.08 -17.80
N SER A 12 -12.85 6.34 -18.23
CA SER A 12 -13.86 5.31 -18.51
C SER A 12 -13.50 4.35 -19.63
N THR A 13 -12.59 4.74 -20.51
CA THR A 13 -12.13 3.93 -21.64
C THR A 13 -10.95 3.01 -21.29
N HIS A 14 -10.31 3.21 -20.14
CA HIS A 14 -9.19 2.39 -19.70
C HIS A 14 -9.69 1.06 -19.11
N PRO A 15 -8.98 -0.07 -19.33
CA PRO A 15 -9.27 -1.27 -18.59
C PRO A 15 -8.98 -1.04 -17.10
N LEU A 16 -9.92 -1.47 -16.26
CA LEU A 16 -9.74 -1.39 -14.81
C LEU A 16 -8.69 -2.39 -14.33
N THR A 17 -7.95 -1.99 -13.31
CA THR A 17 -7.05 -2.87 -12.57
C THR A 17 -7.87 -3.91 -11.81
N THR A 18 -7.49 -5.19 -11.93
CA THR A 18 -8.16 -6.32 -11.28
C THR A 18 -7.37 -6.88 -10.12
N HIS A 19 -6.04 -6.75 -10.16
CA HIS A 19 -5.14 -7.22 -9.11
C HIS A 19 -3.94 -6.29 -8.95
N VAL A 20 -3.52 -6.08 -7.69
CA VAL A 20 -2.28 -5.36 -7.35
C VAL A 20 -1.39 -6.24 -6.48
N SER A 21 -0.13 -6.44 -6.88
CA SER A 21 0.88 -7.07 -6.02
C SER A 21 1.83 -6.00 -5.50
N LEU A 22 1.85 -5.81 -4.18
CA LEU A 22 2.60 -4.76 -3.50
C LEU A 22 3.77 -5.35 -2.73
N SER A 23 4.93 -4.71 -2.82
CA SER A 23 6.06 -4.94 -1.92
C SER A 23 6.42 -3.63 -1.26
N PHE A 24 6.47 -3.62 0.07
CA PHE A 24 6.74 -2.44 0.88
C PHE A 24 7.91 -2.70 1.80
N TYR A 25 8.92 -1.84 1.73
CA TYR A 25 9.96 -1.74 2.74
C TYR A 25 9.68 -0.52 3.61
N PHE A 26 9.39 -0.76 4.89
CA PHE A 26 9.10 0.30 5.85
C PHE A 26 10.40 0.89 6.39
N ASP A 27 10.63 2.17 6.07
CA ASP A 27 11.62 3.04 6.70
C ASP A 27 10.90 3.98 7.67
N PHE A 28 11.12 3.78 8.96
CA PHE A 28 10.49 4.56 10.01
C PHE A 28 11.02 6.00 10.13
N ALA A 29 11.91 6.43 9.22
CA ALA A 29 12.12 7.84 8.88
C ALA A 29 10.95 8.46 8.07
N SER A 30 9.76 7.86 8.13
CA SER A 30 8.50 8.28 7.48
C SER A 30 8.46 8.08 5.97
N THR A 31 9.07 7.01 5.47
CA THR A 31 9.07 6.65 4.04
C THR A 31 8.81 5.17 3.86
N ILE A 32 8.09 4.81 2.79
CA ILE A 32 7.95 3.42 2.35
C ILE A 32 8.56 3.34 0.95
N LEU A 33 9.57 2.48 0.80
CA LEU A 33 10.10 2.12 -0.51
C LEU A 33 9.26 1.00 -1.08
N SER A 34 8.82 1.13 -2.32
CA SER A 34 7.67 0.39 -2.80
C SER A 34 7.82 -0.08 -4.24
N SER A 35 7.24 -1.24 -4.51
CA SER A 35 6.94 -1.69 -5.86
C SER A 35 5.50 -2.18 -5.96
N ALA A 36 4.84 -1.86 -7.07
CA ALA A 36 3.47 -2.27 -7.35
C ALA A 36 3.39 -2.89 -8.74
N VAL A 37 2.91 -4.13 -8.81
CA VAL A 37 2.51 -4.76 -10.07
C VAL A 37 1.01 -4.58 -10.24
N LEU A 38 0.60 -3.81 -11.22
CA LEU A 38 -0.79 -3.59 -11.59
C LEU A 38 -1.16 -4.56 -12.71
N SER A 39 -2.25 -5.32 -12.53
CA SER A 39 -2.79 -6.22 -13.55
C SER A 39 -4.13 -5.70 -14.06
N LEU A 40 -4.20 -5.42 -15.35
CA LEU A 40 -5.37 -4.84 -16.03
C LEU A 40 -6.35 -5.93 -16.47
N ALA A 41 -7.64 -5.61 -16.54
CA ALA A 41 -8.68 -6.53 -17.00
C ALA A 41 -8.51 -6.98 -18.46
N ALA A 42 -7.87 -6.15 -19.28
CA ALA A 42 -7.52 -6.44 -20.66
C ALA A 42 -6.22 -5.71 -21.05
N PRO A 43 -5.47 -6.18 -22.06
CA PRO A 43 -4.36 -5.44 -22.62
C PRO A 43 -4.79 -4.06 -23.11
N TYR A 44 -3.92 -3.07 -22.96
CA TYR A 44 -4.17 -1.69 -23.40
C TYR A 44 -3.04 -1.14 -24.27
N SER A 45 -3.42 -0.33 -25.26
CA SER A 45 -2.50 0.42 -26.10
C SER A 45 -2.90 1.88 -26.11
N GLY A 46 -1.93 2.77 -25.90
CA GLY A 46 -2.14 4.20 -25.79
C GLY A 46 -1.74 4.74 -24.43
N VAL A 47 -2.25 5.93 -24.13
CA VAL A 47 -1.95 6.66 -22.90
C VAL A 47 -2.86 6.15 -21.79
N PHE A 48 -2.28 5.62 -20.72
CA PHE A 48 -2.97 5.09 -19.55
C PHE A 48 -2.71 5.98 -18.33
N THR A 49 -3.72 6.23 -17.52
CA THR A 49 -3.65 7.15 -16.38
C THR A 49 -3.90 6.44 -15.05
N LEU A 50 -3.16 6.87 -14.03
CA LEU A 50 -3.28 6.45 -12.63
C LEU A 50 -3.29 7.69 -11.75
N ASP A 51 -4.07 7.64 -10.66
CA ASP A 51 -3.99 8.63 -9.60
C ASP A 51 -2.72 8.42 -8.77
N SER A 52 -2.07 9.53 -8.43
CA SER A 52 -0.93 9.54 -7.52
C SER A 52 -0.93 10.80 -6.66
N ARG A 53 -0.38 10.74 -5.46
CA ARG A 53 -0.21 11.92 -4.60
C ARG A 53 0.98 11.76 -3.67
N SER A 54 1.87 12.74 -3.64
CA SER A 54 3.06 12.69 -2.77
C SER A 54 3.86 11.40 -2.93
N LEU A 55 3.93 10.88 -4.17
CA LEU A 55 4.71 9.71 -4.55
C LEU A 55 5.87 10.15 -5.44
N SER A 56 7.07 9.65 -5.17
CA SER A 56 8.20 9.78 -6.09
C SER A 56 8.33 8.49 -6.89
N ILE A 57 7.97 8.55 -8.17
CA ILE A 57 8.09 7.42 -9.10
C ILE A 57 9.52 7.38 -9.64
N SER A 58 10.22 6.26 -9.47
CA SER A 58 11.54 6.07 -10.07
C SER A 58 11.42 5.47 -11.47
N ASP A 59 10.62 4.41 -11.60
CA ASP A 59 10.50 3.65 -12.83
C ASP A 59 9.09 3.10 -13.03
N VAL A 60 8.70 3.00 -14.30
CA VAL A 60 7.57 2.19 -14.75
C VAL A 60 8.12 1.23 -15.79
N LEU A 61 7.91 -0.07 -15.58
CA LEU A 61 8.50 -1.13 -16.40
C LEU A 61 7.39 -2.06 -16.93
N ASP A 62 7.60 -2.62 -18.10
CA ASP A 62 6.85 -3.81 -18.52
C ASP A 62 7.22 -4.98 -17.62
N LEU A 63 6.23 -5.66 -17.04
CA LEU A 63 6.50 -6.77 -16.13
C LEU A 63 7.18 -7.96 -16.84
N ALA A 64 6.86 -8.19 -18.13
CA ALA A 64 7.33 -9.36 -18.85
C ALA A 64 8.80 -9.23 -19.27
N THR A 65 9.18 -8.06 -19.81
CA THR A 65 10.51 -7.81 -20.35
C THR A 65 11.40 -6.97 -19.43
N LEU A 66 10.83 -6.34 -18.41
CA LEU A 66 11.48 -5.34 -17.54
C LEU A 66 12.03 -4.12 -18.29
N THR A 67 11.54 -3.86 -19.51
CA THR A 67 11.91 -2.66 -20.26
C THR A 67 11.19 -1.43 -19.72
N PRO A 68 11.85 -0.26 -19.66
CA PRO A 68 11.20 0.98 -19.25
C PRO A 68 10.04 1.38 -20.15
N LEU A 69 8.93 1.76 -19.51
CA LEU A 69 7.76 2.36 -20.13
C LEU A 69 7.80 3.87 -19.91
N PRO A 70 7.68 4.70 -20.97
CA PRO A 70 7.66 6.15 -20.82
C PRO A 70 6.49 6.58 -19.93
N PHE A 71 6.80 7.38 -18.90
CA PHE A 71 5.80 7.92 -18.00
C PHE A 71 6.02 9.41 -17.71
N THR A 72 4.95 10.10 -17.35
CA THR A 72 4.97 11.50 -16.92
C THR A 72 4.04 11.71 -15.73
N LEU A 73 4.37 12.67 -14.88
CA LEU A 73 3.52 13.15 -13.80
C LEU A 73 2.98 14.53 -14.17
N GLN A 74 1.66 14.69 -14.16
CA GLN A 74 0.99 15.94 -14.50
C GLN A 74 -0.17 16.23 -13.53
N PRO A 75 -0.47 17.50 -13.21
CA PRO A 75 0.32 18.69 -13.50
C PRO A 75 1.66 18.72 -12.74
N THR A 76 2.62 19.54 -13.18
CA THR A 76 3.93 19.70 -12.51
C THR A 76 3.78 20.22 -11.08
N SER A 77 2.86 21.17 -10.85
CA SER A 77 2.40 21.53 -9.51
C SER A 77 1.20 20.65 -9.15
N PRO A 78 1.29 19.75 -8.16
CA PRO A 78 0.20 18.85 -7.80
C PRO A 78 -1.12 19.60 -7.52
N ASP A 79 -2.22 19.05 -8.00
CA ASP A 79 -3.55 19.52 -7.64
C ASP A 79 -3.79 19.36 -6.13
N ALA A 80 -4.38 20.39 -5.52
CA ALA A 80 -4.58 20.47 -4.07
C ALA A 80 -5.55 19.40 -3.52
N ILE A 81 -6.38 18.78 -4.37
CA ILE A 81 -7.33 17.73 -3.99
C ILE A 81 -6.92 16.39 -4.59
N LEU A 82 -6.64 16.35 -5.90
CA LEU A 82 -6.45 15.11 -6.65
C LEU A 82 -5.01 14.59 -6.63
N GLY A 83 -4.03 15.47 -6.41
CA GLY A 83 -2.61 15.15 -6.57
C GLY A 83 -2.16 15.27 -8.02
N GLN A 84 -1.53 14.22 -8.55
CA GLN A 84 -0.99 14.16 -9.90
C GLN A 84 -1.50 12.91 -10.63
N SER A 85 -1.80 13.06 -11.91
CA SER A 85 -1.96 11.97 -12.86
C SER A 85 -0.59 11.40 -13.22
N LEU A 86 -0.37 10.13 -12.92
CA LEU A 86 0.71 9.33 -13.49
C LEU A 86 0.23 8.77 -14.83
N THR A 87 0.82 9.26 -15.90
CA THR A 87 0.49 8.90 -17.27
C THR A 87 1.57 7.98 -17.82
N VAL A 88 1.19 6.82 -18.37
CA VAL A 88 2.11 5.80 -18.90
C VAL A 88 1.70 5.45 -20.33
N THR A 89 2.66 5.40 -21.25
CA THR A 89 2.40 4.95 -22.62
C THR A 89 2.52 3.44 -22.71
N LEU A 90 1.40 2.75 -22.98
CA LEU A 90 1.33 1.30 -23.12
C LEU A 90 1.21 0.90 -24.60
N SER A 91 1.80 -0.24 -24.95
CA SER A 91 1.75 -0.84 -26.29
C SER A 91 1.35 -2.30 -26.18
N ASN A 92 0.06 -2.53 -25.93
CA ASN A 92 -0.55 -3.86 -25.71
C ASN A 92 -0.12 -4.55 -24.42
N HIS A 93 0.04 -3.79 -23.33
CA HIS A 93 0.39 -4.33 -22.01
C HIS A 93 -0.86 -4.64 -21.19
N SER A 94 -0.86 -5.78 -20.50
CA SER A 94 -1.87 -6.15 -19.49
C SER A 94 -1.34 -6.04 -18.06
N GLN A 95 -0.04 -5.87 -17.89
CA GLN A 95 0.61 -5.72 -16.59
C GLN A 95 1.72 -4.67 -16.69
N LEU A 96 1.92 -3.94 -15.59
CA LEU A 96 3.01 -3.00 -15.44
C LEU A 96 3.54 -3.04 -14.01
N LEU A 97 4.84 -2.82 -13.88
CA LEU A 97 5.54 -2.69 -12.60
C LEU A 97 5.87 -1.22 -12.39
N VAL A 98 5.43 -0.65 -11.27
CA VAL A 98 5.77 0.71 -10.86
C VAL A 98 6.66 0.64 -9.63
N ILE A 99 7.83 1.28 -9.69
CA ILE A 99 8.77 1.42 -8.59
C ILE A 99 8.69 2.87 -8.10
N PHE A 100 8.49 3.03 -6.81
CA PHE A 100 8.23 4.35 -6.23
C PHE A 100 8.53 4.38 -4.73
N LYS A 101 8.46 5.56 -4.14
CA LYS A 101 8.45 5.74 -2.69
C LYS A 101 7.38 6.72 -2.27
N THR A 102 6.83 6.49 -1.08
CA THR A 102 5.95 7.47 -0.44
C THR A 102 6.75 8.63 0.12
N ALA A 103 6.11 9.79 0.29
CA ALA A 103 6.70 10.91 1.00
C ALA A 103 6.12 11.02 2.43
N PRO A 104 6.84 11.68 3.37
CA PRO A 104 6.29 12.01 4.69
C PRO A 104 5.00 12.86 4.63
N SER A 105 4.78 13.55 3.51
CA SER A 105 3.55 14.32 3.21
C SER A 105 2.43 13.48 2.60
N SER A 106 2.53 12.14 2.64
CA SER A 106 1.43 11.25 2.23
C SER A 106 0.20 11.54 3.09
N SER A 107 -0.92 11.81 2.43
CA SER A 107 -2.18 12.09 3.10
C SER A 107 -2.85 10.86 3.72
N ALA A 108 -2.46 9.65 3.29
CA ALA A 108 -3.00 8.41 3.83
C ALA A 108 -2.23 7.90 5.04
N LEU A 109 -0.97 8.29 5.21
CA LEU A 109 -0.08 7.69 6.21
C LEU A 109 0.05 8.58 7.42
N GLN A 110 -0.36 8.07 8.57
CA GLN A 110 -0.05 8.70 9.85
C GLN A 110 1.12 7.97 10.49
N TRP A 111 2.27 8.63 10.51
CA TRP A 111 3.45 8.18 11.25
C TRP A 111 3.41 8.76 12.67
N LEU A 112 3.67 7.90 13.65
CA LEU A 112 3.75 8.24 15.06
C LEU A 112 5.15 7.90 15.56
N SER A 113 5.83 8.91 16.09
CA SER A 113 7.08 8.73 16.83
C SER A 113 6.79 7.96 18.13
N PRO A 114 7.79 7.29 18.73
CA PRO A 114 7.59 6.52 19.96
C PRO A 114 6.82 7.29 21.05
N PRO A 115 7.14 8.56 21.38
CA PRO A 115 6.39 9.31 22.41
C PRO A 115 4.89 9.50 22.15
N GLN A 116 4.44 9.37 20.89
CA GLN A 116 3.03 9.46 20.48
C GLN A 116 2.29 8.12 20.58
N THR A 117 3.01 7.02 20.83
CA THR A 117 2.46 5.68 21.03
C THR A 117 2.20 5.42 22.52
N PHE A 118 1.30 4.48 22.84
CA PHE A 118 0.96 4.11 24.20
C PHE A 118 2.18 3.59 24.98
N ASN A 119 2.97 2.70 24.39
CA ASN A 119 4.14 2.09 25.04
C ASN A 119 5.39 2.97 25.05
N LYS A 120 5.38 4.09 24.31
CA LYS A 120 6.47 5.07 24.21
C LYS A 120 7.82 4.56 23.71
N SER A 121 7.88 3.30 23.28
CA SER A 121 9.13 2.58 23.00
C SER A 121 9.40 2.42 21.51
N PHE A 122 8.36 2.17 20.72
CA PHE A 122 8.48 1.89 19.29
C PHE A 122 7.60 2.82 18.45
N PRO A 123 7.97 3.09 17.20
CA PRO A 123 7.13 3.88 16.31
C PRO A 123 5.89 3.10 15.84
N PHE A 124 4.92 3.82 15.31
CA PHE A 124 3.69 3.24 14.76
C PHE A 124 3.32 3.94 13.45
N VAL A 125 2.80 3.20 12.48
CA VAL A 125 2.22 3.79 11.26
C VAL A 125 0.92 3.10 10.93
N TYR A 126 -0.07 3.87 10.50
CA TYR A 126 -1.31 3.34 9.96
C TYR A 126 -1.79 4.15 8.77
N THR A 127 -2.69 3.55 8.01
CA THR A 127 -3.28 4.15 6.83
C THR A 127 -4.72 4.57 7.06
N GLN A 128 -5.14 5.65 6.42
CA GLN A 128 -6.54 6.01 6.20
C GLN A 128 -6.74 6.39 4.72
N CYS A 129 -7.34 5.50 3.94
CA CYS A 129 -7.47 5.69 2.49
C CYS A 129 -8.76 6.39 2.06
N GLN A 130 -9.83 6.35 2.87
CA GLN A 130 -11.08 7.01 2.51
C GLN A 130 -10.94 8.54 2.65
N ALA A 131 -11.34 9.33 1.65
CA ALA A 131 -12.06 8.94 0.42
C ALA A 131 -11.16 8.61 -0.79
N ILE A 132 -10.07 9.35 -0.98
CA ILE A 132 -9.22 9.32 -2.19
C ILE A 132 -7.73 9.36 -1.84
N HIS A 133 -7.36 8.71 -0.74
CA HIS A 133 -5.99 8.74 -0.22
C HIS A 133 -5.20 7.47 -0.58
N ALA A 134 -5.82 6.44 -1.16
CA ALA A 134 -5.10 5.24 -1.62
C ALA A 134 -3.99 5.60 -2.63
N ARG A 135 -4.24 6.60 -3.50
CA ARG A 135 -3.26 7.19 -4.42
C ARG A 135 -2.01 7.78 -3.75
N SER A 136 -2.03 8.00 -2.43
CA SER A 136 -0.86 8.45 -1.65
C SER A 136 -0.10 7.31 -0.97
N ILE A 137 -0.52 6.07 -1.19
CA ILE A 137 0.19 4.84 -0.80
C ILE A 137 0.75 4.14 -2.03
N PHE A 138 -0.03 4.01 -3.11
CA PHE A 138 0.42 3.42 -4.37
C PHE A 138 -0.34 4.02 -5.56
N PRO A 139 0.26 4.11 -6.76
CA PRO A 139 -0.44 4.59 -7.94
C PRO A 139 -1.57 3.63 -8.33
N CYS A 140 -2.79 4.15 -8.46
CA CYS A 140 -3.98 3.33 -8.74
C CYS A 140 -5.09 4.12 -9.42
N GLN A 141 -6.10 3.42 -9.96
CA GLN A 141 -7.37 4.03 -10.37
C GLN A 141 -8.22 4.27 -9.13
N ASP A 142 -7.99 5.38 -8.42
CA ASP A 142 -8.49 5.64 -7.06
C ASP A 142 -9.92 6.20 -7.11
N THR A 143 -10.84 5.34 -7.51
CA THR A 143 -12.28 5.58 -7.58
C THR A 143 -13.04 4.38 -6.98
N PRO A 144 -14.17 4.59 -6.28
CA PRO A 144 -15.02 3.51 -5.79
C PRO A 144 -15.61 2.63 -6.91
N ALA A 145 -15.59 3.10 -8.18
CA ALA A 145 -16.02 2.31 -9.33
C ALA A 145 -15.04 1.17 -9.67
N ALA A 146 -13.75 1.33 -9.35
CA ALA A 146 -12.74 0.30 -9.52
C ALA A 146 -12.79 -0.69 -8.35
N ARG A 147 -12.56 -1.97 -8.62
CA ARG A 147 -12.44 -3.01 -7.58
C ARG A 147 -11.23 -3.88 -7.84
N ILE A 148 -10.32 -3.91 -6.87
CA ILE A 148 -9.05 -4.63 -6.94
C ILE A 148 -9.01 -5.75 -5.91
N LYS A 149 -8.46 -6.89 -6.31
CA LYS A 149 -7.83 -7.83 -5.38
C LYS A 149 -6.40 -7.38 -5.13
N TYR A 150 -5.80 -7.80 -4.03
CA TYR A 150 -4.38 -7.48 -3.83
C TYR A 150 -3.65 -8.50 -2.96
N ALA A 151 -2.35 -8.58 -3.20
CA ALA A 151 -1.39 -9.26 -2.34
C ALA A 151 -0.33 -8.24 -1.90
N ALA A 152 0.06 -8.28 -0.64
CA ALA A 152 1.03 -7.34 -0.10
C ALA A 152 2.10 -8.07 0.72
N LYS A 153 3.36 -7.68 0.51
CA LYS A 153 4.51 -8.07 1.30
C LYS A 153 5.01 -6.86 2.07
N LEU A 154 4.86 -6.88 3.38
CA LEU A 154 5.26 -5.81 4.27
C LEU A 154 6.56 -6.22 4.93
N ASN A 155 7.68 -5.70 4.44
CA ASN A 155 8.98 -5.86 5.06
C ASN A 155 9.11 -4.81 6.17
N ILE A 156 9.23 -5.26 7.41
CA ILE A 156 9.23 -4.45 8.64
C ILE A 156 10.37 -4.90 9.58
N PRO A 157 10.80 -4.09 10.56
CA PRO A 157 11.65 -4.55 11.64
C PRO A 157 11.00 -5.71 12.42
N HIS A 158 11.77 -6.75 12.74
CA HIS A 158 11.29 -8.01 13.32
C HIS A 158 10.65 -7.86 14.71
N TYR A 159 10.88 -6.76 15.42
CA TYR A 159 10.25 -6.46 16.71
C TYR A 159 8.87 -5.79 16.55
N LEU A 160 8.46 -5.44 15.33
CA LEU A 160 7.12 -4.95 15.02
C LEU A 160 6.26 -6.06 14.40
N SER A 161 4.97 -5.81 14.32
CA SER A 161 4.00 -6.66 13.61
C SER A 161 3.08 -5.80 12.75
N ALA A 162 2.45 -6.41 11.75
CA ALA A 162 1.51 -5.73 10.88
C ALA A 162 0.10 -6.33 11.00
N VAL A 163 -0.89 -5.48 10.74
CA VAL A 163 -2.24 -5.90 10.42
C VAL A 163 -2.68 -5.21 9.15
N MET A 164 -3.55 -5.88 8.40
CA MET A 164 -4.08 -5.34 7.17
C MET A 164 -5.55 -5.70 7.04
N GLY A 165 -6.31 -4.90 6.28
CA GLY A 165 -7.66 -5.24 5.84
C GLY A 165 -7.64 -6.36 4.80
N ALA A 166 -7.05 -7.51 5.15
CA ALA A 166 -6.85 -8.70 4.31
C ALA A 166 -6.48 -9.92 5.16
N LYS A 167 -6.50 -11.11 4.57
CA LYS A 167 -6.09 -12.35 5.23
C LYS A 167 -4.56 -12.34 5.43
N HIS A 168 -4.11 -12.48 6.67
CA HIS A 168 -2.70 -12.75 6.98
C HIS A 168 -2.35 -14.17 6.51
N VAL A 169 -1.34 -14.27 5.64
CA VAL A 169 -0.87 -15.54 5.04
C VAL A 169 0.27 -16.12 5.86
N GLY A 170 1.23 -15.29 6.25
CA GLY A 170 2.36 -15.74 7.04
C GLY A 170 3.38 -14.65 7.30
N ARG A 171 4.27 -14.96 8.23
CA ARG A 171 5.41 -14.14 8.63
C ARG A 171 6.67 -14.99 8.46
N ARG A 172 7.64 -14.48 7.71
CA ARG A 172 8.87 -15.21 7.38
C ARG A 172 10.04 -14.28 7.14
N ASP A 173 11.24 -14.85 7.09
CA ASP A 173 12.43 -14.11 6.70
C ASP A 173 12.33 -13.59 5.25
N PRO A 174 12.89 -12.39 4.97
CA PRO A 174 12.97 -11.85 3.63
C PRO A 174 13.81 -12.74 2.71
N VAL A 175 13.40 -12.83 1.45
CA VAL A 175 14.08 -13.61 0.41
C VAL A 175 14.59 -12.66 -0.68
N PRO A 176 15.81 -12.87 -1.24
CA PRO A 176 16.35 -12.03 -2.30
C PRO A 176 15.43 -11.93 -3.53
N ARG A 177 15.45 -10.77 -4.20
CA ARG A 177 14.73 -10.43 -5.44
C ARG A 177 13.20 -10.37 -5.34
N GLU A 178 12.62 -10.50 -4.15
CA GLU A 178 11.17 -10.54 -4.04
C GLU A 178 10.49 -9.16 -4.00
N CYS A 179 11.25 -8.09 -3.73
CA CYS A 179 10.75 -6.72 -3.62
C CYS A 179 10.65 -5.98 -4.96
N ARG A 180 11.03 -6.63 -6.07
CA ARG A 180 10.90 -6.14 -7.45
C ARG A 180 11.40 -4.69 -7.64
N GLY A 181 12.58 -4.40 -7.11
CA GLY A 181 13.24 -3.11 -7.27
C GLY A 181 12.77 -2.02 -6.31
N ALA A 182 11.90 -2.33 -5.34
CA ALA A 182 11.57 -1.37 -4.26
C ALA A 182 12.82 -0.90 -3.50
N CYS A 183 13.77 -1.81 -3.27
CA CYS A 183 15.09 -1.52 -2.72
C CYS A 183 16.09 -2.63 -3.06
N ASP A 184 17.37 -2.42 -2.73
CA ASP A 184 18.40 -3.44 -2.89
C ASP A 184 18.20 -4.65 -1.97
N ASP A 185 18.65 -5.82 -2.40
CA ASP A 185 18.56 -7.06 -1.64
C ASP A 185 19.30 -7.00 -0.30
N SER A 186 20.38 -6.22 -0.21
CA SER A 186 21.11 -5.97 1.04
C SER A 186 20.26 -5.21 2.07
N LEU A 187 19.34 -4.35 1.60
CA LEU A 187 18.41 -3.64 2.45
C LEU A 187 17.18 -4.51 2.76
N TRP A 188 16.61 -5.16 1.75
CA TRP A 188 15.44 -6.03 1.90
C TRP A 188 15.72 -7.20 2.84
N CYS A 189 16.86 -7.87 2.66
CA CYS A 189 17.32 -8.98 3.49
C CYS A 189 18.23 -8.51 4.63
N GLY A 190 18.14 -7.24 5.02
CA GLY A 190 18.92 -6.68 6.11
C GLY A 190 18.65 -7.40 7.44
N GLU A 191 19.62 -7.34 8.35
CA GLU A 191 19.50 -7.95 9.67
C GLU A 191 18.30 -7.38 10.44
N GLY A 192 17.59 -8.27 11.14
CA GLY A 192 16.44 -7.87 11.96
C GLY A 192 15.22 -7.43 11.16
N ARG A 193 15.11 -7.81 9.87
CA ARG A 193 13.92 -7.62 9.03
C ARG A 193 13.09 -8.90 8.96
N VAL A 194 11.78 -8.72 8.81
CA VAL A 194 10.82 -9.79 8.57
C VAL A 194 9.81 -9.34 7.53
N VAL A 195 9.24 -10.28 6.77
CA VAL A 195 8.18 -10.03 5.80
C VAL A 195 6.87 -10.63 6.33
N GLU A 196 5.85 -9.79 6.47
CA GLU A 196 4.48 -10.23 6.68
C GLU A 196 3.70 -10.19 5.36
N GLU A 197 3.08 -11.31 5.03
CA GLU A 197 2.35 -11.52 3.79
C GLU A 197 0.85 -11.50 4.02
N PHE A 198 0.15 -10.82 3.13
CA PHE A 198 -1.29 -10.73 3.18
C PHE A 198 -1.92 -10.83 1.80
N VAL A 199 -3.13 -11.37 1.75
CA VAL A 199 -3.91 -11.52 0.52
C VAL A 199 -5.37 -11.14 0.75
N MET A 200 -5.89 -10.28 -0.13
CA MET A 200 -7.30 -9.95 -0.25
C MET A 200 -7.84 -10.56 -1.54
N GLU A 201 -8.55 -11.68 -1.40
CA GLU A 201 -9.15 -12.39 -2.53
C GLU A 201 -10.47 -11.75 -2.99
N GLN A 202 -11.10 -10.95 -2.13
CA GLN A 202 -12.35 -10.27 -2.43
C GLN A 202 -12.07 -8.94 -3.15
N PRO A 203 -12.71 -8.66 -4.30
CA PRO A 203 -12.49 -7.42 -5.04
C PRO A 203 -13.10 -6.23 -4.29
N ILE A 204 -12.24 -5.35 -3.78
CA ILE A 204 -12.61 -4.17 -2.98
C ILE A 204 -12.19 -2.87 -3.68
N PRO A 205 -12.91 -1.75 -3.47
CA PRO A 205 -12.45 -0.45 -3.93
C PRO A 205 -11.15 -0.02 -3.24
N PRO A 206 -10.27 0.75 -3.90
CA PRO A 206 -8.95 1.13 -3.36
C PRO A 206 -8.98 1.83 -1.99
N TYR A 207 -10.03 2.60 -1.70
CA TYR A 207 -10.16 3.29 -0.41
C TYR A 207 -10.28 2.35 0.82
N LEU A 208 -10.56 1.06 0.59
CA LEU A 208 -10.58 0.03 1.65
C LEU A 208 -9.21 -0.63 1.86
N PHE A 209 -8.19 -0.25 1.09
CA PHE A 209 -6.82 -0.63 1.38
C PHE A 209 -6.42 -0.04 2.73
N ALA A 210 -6.04 -0.90 3.68
CA ALA A 210 -5.69 -0.44 5.02
C ALA A 210 -4.65 -1.35 5.66
N PHE A 211 -3.61 -0.77 6.27
CA PHE A 211 -2.68 -1.46 7.16
C PHE A 211 -2.38 -0.64 8.42
N ALA A 212 -1.86 -1.31 9.44
CA ALA A 212 -1.15 -0.70 10.56
C ALA A 212 0.10 -1.54 10.90
N VAL A 213 1.18 -0.88 11.27
CA VAL A 213 2.46 -1.49 11.67
C VAL A 213 2.95 -0.82 12.96
N GLY A 214 3.27 -1.63 13.95
CA GLY A 214 3.77 -1.17 15.24
C GLY A 214 4.00 -2.33 16.20
N GLU A 215 4.16 -2.03 17.49
CA GLU A 215 4.22 -3.04 18.54
C GLU A 215 2.81 -3.55 18.86
N LEU A 216 2.28 -4.39 17.98
CA LEU A 216 0.91 -4.89 18.06
C LEU A 216 0.82 -6.19 18.87
N GLY A 217 -0.05 -6.20 19.87
CA GLY A 217 -0.58 -7.40 20.52
C GLY A 217 -1.97 -7.74 19.98
N PHE A 218 -2.45 -8.95 20.28
CA PHE A 218 -3.82 -9.33 19.96
C PHE A 218 -4.49 -10.13 21.07
N ARG A 219 -5.82 -10.07 21.11
CA ARG A 219 -6.66 -10.92 21.96
C ARG A 219 -7.81 -11.52 21.15
N GLU A 220 -8.06 -12.80 21.33
CA GLU A 220 -9.22 -13.48 20.78
C GLU A 220 -10.47 -13.15 21.62
N VAL A 221 -11.55 -12.74 20.96
CA VAL A 221 -12.85 -12.44 21.60
C VAL A 221 -13.98 -13.30 21.05
N GLY A 222 -13.68 -14.21 20.12
CA GLY A 222 -14.64 -15.15 19.56
C GLY A 222 -13.99 -16.04 18.49
N PRO A 223 -14.76 -16.98 17.90
CA PRO A 223 -14.22 -18.01 17.00
C PRO A 223 -13.64 -17.45 15.69
N ARG A 224 -13.94 -16.19 15.36
CA ARG A 224 -13.51 -15.51 14.13
C ARG A 224 -13.17 -14.04 14.34
N THR A 225 -12.94 -13.63 15.59
CA THR A 225 -12.74 -12.23 15.95
C THR A 225 -11.52 -12.08 16.85
N LYS A 226 -10.54 -11.33 16.36
CA LYS A 226 -9.35 -10.89 17.10
C LYS A 226 -9.36 -9.37 17.19
N ILE A 227 -8.94 -8.86 18.34
CA ILE A 227 -8.76 -7.43 18.56
C ILE A 227 -7.27 -7.18 18.66
N TYR A 228 -6.81 -6.21 17.89
CA TYR A 228 -5.41 -5.80 17.83
C TYR A 228 -5.27 -4.40 18.44
N SER A 229 -4.16 -4.20 19.14
CA SER A 229 -3.83 -2.93 19.79
C SER A 229 -2.33 -2.86 20.02
N GLU A 230 -1.84 -1.71 20.49
CA GLU A 230 -0.53 -1.68 21.13
C GLU A 230 -0.46 -2.70 22.28
N ALA A 231 0.67 -3.40 22.37
CA ALA A 231 0.87 -4.48 23.32
C ALA A 231 1.02 -3.92 24.74
N VAL A 232 -0.04 -3.99 25.55
CA VAL A 232 0.10 -3.65 26.97
C VAL A 232 0.82 -4.81 27.67
N GLY A 233 1.90 -4.54 28.41
CA GLY A 233 2.56 -5.55 29.23
C GLY A 233 1.55 -6.30 30.12
N GLU A 234 1.84 -7.54 30.49
CA GLU A 234 0.93 -8.53 31.11
C GLU A 234 0.07 -8.04 32.30
N ARG A 235 0.38 -6.89 32.90
CA ARG A 235 -0.27 -6.35 34.09
C ARG A 235 -1.47 -5.40 33.86
N THR A 236 -1.79 -5.00 32.63
CA THR A 236 -2.83 -3.96 32.39
C THR A 236 -3.73 -4.26 31.19
N GLN A 237 -4.08 -5.54 30.96
CA GLN A 237 -5.12 -5.89 29.99
C GLN A 237 -6.54 -5.68 30.55
N GLU A 238 -6.83 -4.50 31.10
CA GLU A 238 -8.21 -4.08 31.36
C GLU A 238 -8.78 -3.47 30.08
N TRP A 239 -9.43 -4.32 29.29
CA TRP A 239 -10.13 -3.90 28.09
C TRP A 239 -11.56 -3.47 28.47
N CYS A 240 -11.93 -2.23 28.16
CA CYS A 240 -13.30 -1.73 28.29
C CYS A 240 -14.24 -2.42 27.27
N PHE A 241 -14.70 -3.62 27.59
CA PHE A 241 -15.92 -4.16 26.99
C PHE A 241 -17.07 -3.82 27.92
N TRP A 242 -17.96 -2.94 27.46
CA TRP A 242 -19.28 -2.86 28.08
C TRP A 242 -19.95 -4.23 27.92
N PRO A 243 -20.44 -4.85 29.00
CA PRO A 243 -21.19 -6.09 28.87
C PRO A 243 -22.42 -5.86 27.98
N PRO A 244 -22.79 -6.84 27.13
CA PRO A 244 -24.10 -6.79 26.49
C PRO A 244 -25.18 -6.77 27.58
N GLN A 245 -26.12 -5.84 27.46
CA GLN A 245 -27.33 -5.81 28.27
C GLN A 245 -28.20 -7.04 28.00
#